data_AF-A0A2S6S9K1-F1
#
_entry.id   AF-A0A2S6S9K1-F1
#
_cell.length_a   1.000
_cell.length_b   1.000
_cell.length_c   1.000
_cell.angle_alpha   90.00
_cell.angle_beta   90.00
_cell.angle_gamma   90.00
#
_symmetry.space_group_name_H-M   'P 1'
#
loop_
_entity.id
_entity.type
_entity.pdbx_description
1 polymer ?
#
loop_
_entity_poly.entity_id
_entity_poly.type
_entity_poly.pdbx_seq_one_letter_code
_entity_poly.pdbx_strand_id
1 'polypeptide(L)' 'MINEALVKYQLNKEKCFMIGDKDSDVKCAKNAGIKGFLFTGGNLYTKVKKIVEQFDN' A
#
# COMPACT_ATOMS: atom_id res chain seq x y z
N MET A 1 9.84 9.56 0.84
CA MET A 1 9.86 8.09 0.58
C MET A 1 8.83 7.63 -0.45
N ILE A 2 7.51 7.57 -0.18
CA ILE A 2 6.54 7.02 -1.17
C ILE A 2 6.52 7.85 -2.46
N ASN A 3 6.39 9.18 -2.35
CA ASN A 3 6.40 10.07 -3.52
C ASN A 3 7.71 9.95 -4.33
N GLU A 4 8.86 9.81 -3.67
CA GLU A 4 10.14 9.60 -4.34
C GLU A 4 10.17 8.25 -5.09
N ALA A 5 9.64 7.18 -4.49
CA ALA A 5 9.57 5.87 -5.14
C ALA A 5 8.66 5.89 -6.37
N LEU A 6 7.49 6.55 -6.26
CA LEU A 6 6.55 6.71 -7.38
C LEU A 6 7.21 7.40 -8.58
N VAL A 7 7.98 8.48 -8.32
CA VAL A 7 8.71 9.21 -9.36
C VAL A 7 9.89 8.38 -9.90
N LYS A 8 10.73 7.85 -9.02
CA LYS A 8 11.96 7.13 -9.38
C LYS A 8 11.68 5.90 -10.26
N TYR A 9 10.62 5.17 -9.96
CA TYR A 9 10.26 3.94 -10.65
C TYR A 9 9.09 4.10 -11.62
N GLN A 10 8.61 5.35 -11.84
CA GLN A 10 7.51 5.66 -12.76
C GLN A 10 6.26 4.79 -12.51
N LEU A 11 5.90 4.62 -11.23
CA LEU A 11 4.83 3.70 -10.83
C LEU A 11 3.46 4.33 -11.06
N ASN A 12 2.51 3.51 -11.52
CA ASN A 12 1.11 3.89 -11.57
C ASN A 12 0.51 3.82 -10.14
N LYS A 13 0.14 4.98 -9.59
CA LYS A 13 -0.45 5.10 -8.25
C LYS A 13 -1.69 4.21 -8.04
N GLU A 14 -2.53 4.05 -9.07
CA GLU A 14 -3.74 3.23 -9.02
C GLU A 14 -3.43 1.73 -8.87
N LYS A 15 -2.21 1.32 -9.22
CA LYS A 15 -1.69 -0.05 -9.06
C LYS A 15 -0.75 -0.19 -7.86
N CYS A 16 -0.69 0.82 -6.99
CA CYS A 16 0.17 0.81 -5.81
C CYS A 16 -0.67 0.81 -4.52
N PHE A 17 -0.15 0.12 -3.51
CA PHE A 17 -0.63 0.22 -2.15
C PHE A 17 0.52 0.09 -1.17
N MET A 18 0.36 0.66 0.02
CA MET A 18 1.26 0.53 1.16
C MET A 18 0.63 -0.42 2.18
N ILE A 19 1.43 -1.32 2.75
CA ILE A 19 1.10 -2.05 3.98
C ILE A 19 2.08 -1.57 5.06
N GLY A 20 1.56 -1.18 6.21
CA GLY A 20 2.37 -0.76 7.36
C GLY A 20 1.73 -1.16 8.68
N ASP A 21 2.51 -1.22 9.74
CA ASP A 21 2.08 -1.65 11.07
C ASP A 21 1.55 -0.49 11.94
N LYS A 22 1.68 0.76 11.47
CA LYS A 22 1.25 1.96 12.18
C LYS A 22 0.23 2.77 11.39
N ASP A 23 -0.61 3.50 12.11
CA ASP A 23 -1.54 4.47 11.51
C ASP A 23 -0.81 5.54 10.70
N SER A 24 0.42 5.88 11.06
CA SER A 24 1.27 6.81 10.30
C SER A 24 1.56 6.32 8.89
N ASP A 25 1.67 5.01 8.67
CA ASP A 25 1.96 4.43 7.35
C ASP A 25 0.74 4.56 6.44
N VAL A 26 -0.45 4.29 6.97
CA VAL A 26 -1.72 4.46 6.26
C VAL A 26 -1.94 5.93 5.91
N LYS A 27 -1.67 6.85 6.85
CA LYS A 27 -1.72 8.31 6.59
C LYS A 27 -0.71 8.73 5.52
N CYS A 28 0.51 8.21 5.56
CA CYS A 28 1.54 8.49 4.56
C CYS A 28 1.09 8.03 3.15
N ALA A 29 0.55 6.83 3.05
CA ALA A 29 0.01 6.27 1.80
C ALA A 29 -1.12 7.15 1.22
N LYS A 30 -2.08 7.52 2.07
CA LYS A 30 -3.18 8.43 1.70
C LYS A 30 -2.66 9.77 1.19
N ASN A 31 -1.68 10.36 1.88
CA ASN A 31 -1.07 11.63 1.49
C ASN A 31 -0.28 11.54 0.17
N ALA A 32 0.26 10.37 -0.17
CA ALA A 32 0.92 10.11 -1.45
C ALA A 32 -0.07 9.81 -2.60
N GLY A 33 -1.35 9.60 -2.27
CA GLY A 33 -2.41 9.25 -3.22
C GLY A 33 -2.41 7.78 -3.62
N ILE A 34 -2.01 6.88 -2.72
CA ILE A 34 -2.12 5.41 -2.91
C ILE A 34 -2.94 4.79 -1.78
N LYS A 35 -3.46 3.57 -1.97
CA LYS A 35 -4.18 2.86 -0.90
C LYS A 35 -3.22 2.48 0.24
N GLY A 36 -3.68 2.56 1.48
CA GLY A 36 -2.92 2.18 2.67
C GLY A 36 -3.67 1.15 3.51
N PHE A 37 -2.98 0.09 3.93
CA PHE A 37 -3.55 -0.98 4.76
C PHE A 37 -2.76 -1.15 6.05
N LEU A 38 -3.46 -1.07 7.18
CA LEU A 38 -2.88 -1.36 8.49
C LEU A 38 -2.72 -2.86 8.68
N PHE A 39 -1.53 -3.28 9.09
CA PHE A 39 -1.20 -4.65 9.44
C PHE A 39 -1.05 -4.79 10.94
N THR A 40 -2.04 -5.41 11.58
CA THR A 40 -2.09 -5.60 13.04
C THR A 40 -1.57 -6.97 13.49
N GLY A 41 -0.82 -7.67 12.63
CA GLY A 41 -0.26 -9.00 12.87
C GLY A 41 -0.96 -10.14 12.13
N GLY A 42 -0.51 -11.38 12.41
CA GLY A 42 -0.96 -12.59 11.72
C GLY A 42 -0.12 -12.91 10.46
N ASN A 43 -0.72 -13.59 9.48
CA ASN A 43 -0.03 -14.01 8.27
C ASN A 43 -0.10 -12.93 7.17
N LEU A 44 1.05 -12.34 6.84
CA LEU A 44 1.15 -11.27 5.83
C LEU A 44 0.80 -11.76 4.43
N TYR A 45 1.20 -12.97 4.03
CA TYR A 45 0.89 -13.54 2.72
C TYR A 45 -0.62 -13.64 2.49
N THR A 46 -1.36 -14.18 3.46
CA THR A 46 -2.83 -14.26 3.40
C THR A 46 -3.47 -12.88 3.27
N LYS A 47 -2.92 -11.86 3.94
CA LYS A 47 -3.42 -10.49 3.86
C LYS A 47 -3.15 -9.88 2.49
N VAL A 48 -1.93 -9.99 1.98
CA VAL A 48 -1.52 -9.46 0.67
C VAL A 48 -2.33 -10.12 -0.45
N LYS A 49 -2.49 -11.45 -0.42
CA LYS A 49 -3.27 -12.18 -1.42
C LYS A 49 -4.69 -11.62 -1.56
N LYS A 50 -5.38 -11.42 -0.44
CA LYS A 50 -6.74 -10.84 -0.42
C LYS A 50 -6.79 -9.41 -0.94
N ILE A 51 -5.74 -8.61 -0.73
CA ILE A 51 -5.67 -7.24 -1.24
C ILE A 51 -5.51 -7.26 -2.76
N VAL A 52 -4.58 -8.07 -3.28
CA VAL A 52 -4.33 -8.18 -4.72
C VAL A 52 -5.57 -8.66 -5.48
N GLU A 53 -6.29 -9.66 -4.94
CA GLU A 53 -7.57 -10.13 -5.50
C GLU A 53 -8.64 -9.02 -5.62
N GLN A 54 -8.54 -7.93 -4.85
CA GLN A 54 -9.44 -6.77 -4.96
C GLN A 54 -9.00 -5.74 -6.01
N PHE A 55 -7.74 -5.78 -6.45
CA PHE A 55 -7.19 -4.87 -7.46
C PHE A 55 -7.32 -5.40 -8.89
N ASP A 56 -7.53 -6.71 -9.06
CA ASP A 56 -7.66 -7.36 -10.36
C ASP A 56 -9.11 -7.38 -10.91
N ASN A 57 -10.06 -6.71 -10.24
CA ASN A 57 -11.45 -6.55 -10.69
C ASN A 57 -11.71 -5.20 -11.37
#